data_AF-A0A919THM2-F1
#
_entry.id   AF-A0A919THM2-F1
#
_cell.length_a   1.000
_cell.length_b   1.000
_cell.length_c   1.000
_cell.angle_alpha   90.00
_cell.angle_beta   90.00
_cell.angle_gamma   90.00
#
_symmetry.space_group_name_H-M   'P 1'
#
loop_
_entity.id
_entity.type
_entity.pdbx_description
1 polymer ?
#
loop_
_entity_poly.entity_id
_entity_poly.type
_entity_poly.pdbx_seq_one_letter_code
_entity_poly.pdbx_strand_id
1 'polypeptide(L)'
;MPLELGDTTATLTGVVTVDEVEELAAWLQATAKPRVNLRKCNHLHTGALQAMLRFRPKVSAAPTDAFLAGQVLPLLEGSGGEPTRQGSEPP
;
A
#
# COMPACT_ATOMS: atom_id res chain seq x y z
N MET A 1 8.43 -4.45 -16.24
CA MET A 1 8.21 -3.18 -15.52
C MET A 1 7.29 -3.51 -14.36
N PRO A 2 7.71 -3.27 -13.12
CA PRO A 2 6.96 -3.68 -11.94
C PRO A 2 5.75 -2.77 -11.63
N LEU A 3 5.57 -1.68 -12.37
CA LEU A 3 4.43 -0.76 -12.29
C LEU A 3 3.67 -0.70 -13.62
N GLU A 4 2.36 -0.90 -13.58
CA GLU A 4 1.43 -0.66 -14.69
C GLU A 4 0.34 0.31 -14.22
N LEU A 5 0.18 1.44 -14.94
CA LEU A 5 -0.78 2.48 -14.60
C LEU A 5 -1.99 2.43 -15.53
N GLY A 6 -3.18 2.21 -14.97
CA GLY A 6 -4.46 2.42 -15.65
C GLY A 6 -5.15 3.70 -15.21
N ASP A 7 -6.38 3.93 -15.67
CA ASP A 7 -7.14 5.16 -15.41
C ASP A 7 -7.36 5.44 -13.91
N THR A 8 -7.58 4.39 -13.12
CA THR A 8 -7.85 4.51 -11.67
C THR A 8 -7.15 3.46 -10.81
N THR A 9 -6.45 2.50 -11.44
CA THR A 9 -5.77 1.41 -10.73
C THR A 9 -4.32 1.30 -11.20
N ALA A 10 -3.38 1.34 -10.26
CA ALA A 10 -2.00 0.95 -10.47
C ALA A 10 -1.79 -0.51 -10.06
N THR A 11 -1.17 -1.32 -10.91
CA THR A 11 -0.81 -2.71 -10.61
C THR A 11 0.69 -2.79 -10.35
N LEU A 12 1.04 -3.24 -9.14
CA LEU A 12 2.42 -3.39 -8.70
C LEU A 12 2.77 -4.89 -8.66
N THR A 13 3.84 -5.28 -9.34
CA THR A 13 4.23 -6.68 -9.51
C THR A 13 5.72 -6.90 -9.28
N GLY A 14 6.10 -8.07 -8.76
CA GLY A 14 7.48 -8.44 -8.51
C GLY A 14 8.16 -7.50 -7.52
N VAL A 15 9.27 -6.91 -7.95
CA VAL A 15 10.12 -6.05 -7.14
C VAL A 15 9.96 -4.61 -7.62
N VAL A 16 9.30 -3.78 -6.83
CA VAL A 16 9.14 -2.35 -7.07
C VAL A 16 10.32 -1.63 -6.44
N THR A 17 11.16 -0.97 -7.24
CA THR A 17 12.39 -0.33 -6.78
C THR A 17 12.19 1.18 -6.63
N VAL A 18 13.29 1.92 -6.47
CA VAL A 18 13.27 3.39 -6.48
C VAL A 18 12.83 3.96 -7.82
N ASP A 19 13.05 3.24 -8.92
CA ASP A 19 12.83 3.75 -10.28
C ASP A 19 11.35 4.05 -10.57
N GLU A 20 10.44 3.30 -9.96
CA GLU A 20 8.99 3.51 -10.12
C GLU A 20 8.38 4.52 -9.14
N VAL A 21 9.17 5.04 -8.18
CA VAL A 21 8.62 5.87 -7.08
C VAL A 21 8.06 7.18 -7.59
N GLU A 22 8.80 7.87 -8.46
CA GLU A 22 8.38 9.17 -8.99
C GLU A 22 7.11 9.04 -9.84
N GLU A 23 7.08 8.04 -10.73
CA GLU A 23 5.93 7.77 -11.60
C GLU A 23 4.68 7.40 -10.78
N LEU A 24 4.82 6.51 -9.78
CA LEU A 24 3.73 6.15 -8.89
C LEU A 24 3.22 7.37 -8.11
N ALA A 25 4.11 8.21 -7.57
CA ALA A 25 3.72 9.38 -6.79
C ALA A 25 2.97 10.42 -7.66
N ALA A 26 3.46 10.67 -8.88
CA ALA A 26 2.80 11.57 -9.82
C ALA A 26 1.40 11.06 -10.20
N TRP A 27 1.27 9.75 -10.47
CA TRP A 27 -0.02 9.14 -10.77
C TRP A 27 -0.99 9.18 -9.58
N LEU A 28 -0.53 8.87 -8.37
CA LEU A 28 -1.34 8.93 -7.15
C LEU A 28 -1.86 10.35 -6.88
N GLN A 29 -1.08 11.38 -7.20
CA GLN A 29 -1.47 12.78 -7.05
C GLN A 29 -2.54 13.20 -8.08
N ALA A 30 -2.39 12.76 -9.33
CA ALA A 30 -3.27 13.17 -10.43
C ALA A 30 -4.58 12.37 -10.52
N THR A 31 -4.61 11.17 -9.94
CA THR A 31 -5.72 10.23 -10.10
C THR A 31 -6.80 10.44 -9.05
N ALA A 32 -8.06 10.60 -9.48
CA ALA A 32 -9.20 10.67 -8.58
C ALA A 32 -9.51 9.27 -8.00
N LYS A 33 -9.54 9.15 -6.67
CA LYS A 33 -9.83 7.90 -5.93
C LYS A 33 -8.92 6.73 -6.37
N PRO A 34 -7.58 6.88 -6.26
CA PRO A 34 -6.64 5.90 -6.78
C PRO A 34 -6.76 4.57 -6.04
N ARG A 35 -6.52 3.48 -6.78
CA ARG A 35 -6.47 2.12 -6.25
C ARG A 35 -5.12 1.50 -6.56
N VAL A 36 -4.63 0.66 -5.67
CA VAL A 36 -3.41 -0.13 -5.89
C VAL A 36 -3.72 -1.62 -5.82
N ASN A 37 -3.19 -2.38 -6.76
CA ASN A 37 -3.24 -3.85 -6.75
C ASN A 37 -1.85 -4.36 -6.38
N LEU A 38 -1.75 -5.02 -5.22
CA LEU A 38 -0.49 -5.52 -4.68
C LEU A 38 -0.38 -7.04 -4.79
N ARG A 39 -1.35 -7.74 -5.41
CA ARG A 39 -1.45 -9.21 -5.39
C ARG A 39 -0.16 -9.92 -5.79
N LYS A 40 0.54 -9.39 -6.79
CA LYS A 40 1.80 -9.96 -7.32
C LYS A 40 3.04 -9.19 -6.86
N CYS A 41 2.90 -8.25 -5.92
CA CYS A 41 4.01 -7.48 -5.37
C CYS A 41 4.72 -8.31 -4.30
N ASN A 42 6.03 -8.48 -4.46
CA ASN A 42 6.89 -9.27 -3.58
C ASN A 42 7.86 -8.37 -2.81
N HIS A 43 8.18 -7.19 -3.33
CA HIS A 43 9.00 -6.19 -2.66
C HIS A 43 8.51 -4.80 -3.01
N LEU A 44 8.43 -3.94 -1.99
CA LEU A 44 8.01 -2.55 -2.14
C LEU A 44 9.11 -1.64 -1.57
N HIS A 45 9.71 -0.82 -2.44
CA HIS A 45 10.63 0.21 -1.99
C HIS A 45 9.94 1.18 -1.01
N THR A 46 10.70 1.66 -0.02
CA THR A 46 10.17 2.54 1.04
C THR A 46 9.61 3.86 0.48
N GLY A 47 10.19 4.39 -0.60
CA GLY A 47 9.65 5.56 -1.30
C GLY A 47 8.25 5.34 -1.88
N ALA A 48 7.99 4.15 -2.44
CA ALA A 48 6.68 3.80 -2.97
C ALA A 48 5.65 3.64 -1.83
N LEU A 49 6.06 3.04 -0.70
CA LEU A 49 5.26 2.99 0.51
C LEU A 49 4.92 4.39 1.04
N GLN A 50 5.90 5.30 1.11
CA GLN A 50 5.69 6.68 1.55
C GLN A 50 4.69 7.42 0.66
N ALA A 51 4.79 7.26 -0.67
CA ALA A 51 3.81 7.82 -1.61
C ALA A 51 2.40 7.28 -1.33
N MET A 52 2.24 5.97 -1.14
CA MET A 52 0.93 5.38 -0.80
C MET A 52 0.41 5.85 0.56
N LEU A 53 1.24 5.99 1.58
CA LEU A 53 0.82 6.53 2.89
C LEU A 53 0.38 8.00 2.79
N ARG A 54 1.00 8.78 1.90
CA ARG A 54 0.69 10.20 1.67
C ARG A 54 -0.63 10.41 0.93
N PHE A 55 -0.93 9.57 -0.06
CA PHE A 55 -2.11 9.71 -0.92
C PHE A 55 -3.26 8.75 -0.56
N ARG A 56 -3.02 7.78 0.32
CA ARG A 56 -4.00 6.81 0.84
C ARG A 56 -4.85 6.16 -0.26
N PRO A 57 -4.23 5.54 -1.29
CA PRO A 57 -4.99 4.81 -2.28
C PRO A 57 -5.71 3.62 -1.64
N LYS A 58 -6.85 3.23 -2.20
CA LYS A 58 -7.52 2.01 -1.77
C LYS A 58 -6.72 0.78 -2.24
N VAL A 59 -6.39 -0.13 -1.33
CA VAL A 59 -5.86 -1.43 -1.72
C VAL A 59 -6.99 -2.27 -2.32
N SER A 60 -6.85 -2.60 -3.61
CA SER A 60 -7.84 -3.36 -4.37
C SER A 60 -7.60 -4.87 -4.32
N ALA A 61 -6.35 -5.27 -4.11
CA ALA A 61 -5.95 -6.65 -3.83
C ALA A 61 -4.72 -6.65 -2.92
N ALA A 62 -4.80 -7.42 -1.84
CA ALA A 62 -3.71 -7.59 -0.86
C ALA A 62 -2.52 -8.34 -1.49
N PRO A 63 -1.28 -8.06 -1.04
CA PRO A 63 -0.10 -8.82 -1.46
C PRO A 63 -0.13 -10.25 -0.94
N THR A 64 0.47 -11.18 -1.69
CA THR A 64 0.68 -12.56 -1.25
C THR A 64 1.98 -12.75 -0.48
N ASP A 65 2.92 -11.81 -0.61
CA ASP A 65 4.14 -11.81 0.21
C ASP A 65 3.81 -11.64 1.70
N ALA A 66 4.37 -12.51 2.54
CA ALA A 66 4.02 -12.60 3.96
C ALA A 66 4.42 -11.34 4.74
N PHE A 67 5.56 -10.73 4.41
CA PHE A 67 6.01 -9.50 5.06
C PHE A 67 5.13 -8.32 4.66
N LEU A 68 4.87 -8.16 3.36
CA LEU A 68 4.00 -7.10 2.87
C LEU A 68 2.57 -7.24 3.41
N ALA A 69 2.03 -8.46 3.47
CA ALA A 69 0.69 -8.71 4.02
C ALA A 69 0.62 -8.47 5.54
N GLY A 70 1.61 -8.93 6.30
CA GLY A 70 1.59 -8.86 7.76
C GLY A 70 2.00 -7.51 8.35
N GLN A 71 2.89 -6.76 7.67
CA GLN A 71 3.51 -5.55 8.23
C GLN A 71 3.18 -4.29 7.44
N VAL A 72 3.07 -4.38 6.11
CA VAL A 72 2.89 -3.20 5.26
C VAL A 72 1.42 -2.89 5.00
N LEU A 73 0.62 -3.91 4.65
CA LEU A 73 -0.81 -3.75 4.37
C LEU A 73 -1.58 -3.06 5.52
N PRO A 74 -1.36 -3.39 6.81
CA PRO A 74 -2.04 -2.71 7.91
C PRO A 74 -1.77 -1.20 7.97
N LEU A 75 -0.59 -0.73 7.52
CA LEU A 75 -0.26 0.70 7.48
C LEU A 75 -1.04 1.44 6.38
N LEU A 76 -1.38 0.73 5.29
CA LEU A 76 -2.14 1.27 4.17
C LEU A 76 -3.65 1.29 4.44
N GLU A 77 -4.15 0.28 5.15
CA GLU A 77 -5.57 0.16 5.52
C GLU A 77 -5.91 0.93 6.82
N GLY A 78 -4.93 1.13 7.71
CA GLY A 78 -5.12 1.57 9.09
C GLY A 78 -4.77 3.03 9.37
N SER A 79 -5.77 3.90 9.31
CA SER A 79 -5.97 4.97 10.31
C SER A 79 -7.43 4.99 10.78
N GLY A 80 -7.99 3.81 11.02
CA GLY A 80 -9.30 3.62 11.63
C GLY A 80 -9.22 2.67 12.82
N GLY A 81 -8.99 3.23 14.01
CA GLY A 81 -9.27 2.60 15.30
C GLY A 81 -8.27 1.53 15.77
N GLU A 82 -7.49 1.87 16.80
CA GLU A 82 -7.01 0.86 17.73
C GLU A 82 -8.24 0.14 18.35
N PRO A 83 -8.29 -1.20 18.42
CA PRO A 83 -9.16 -1.84 19.38
C PRO A 83 -8.63 -1.49 20.78
N THR A 84 -9.43 -0.76 21.55
CA THR A 84 -9.21 -0.52 22.98
C THR A 84 -8.79 -1.84 23.65
N ARG A 85 -7.54 -1.93 24.09
CA ARG A 85 -7.16 -2.96 25.06
C ARG A 85 -7.88 -2.63 26.35
N GLN A 86 -9.03 -3.26 26.57
CA GLN A 86 -9.73 -3.20 27.85
C GLN A 86 -8.86 -3.96 28.85
N GLY A 87 -8.20 -3.21 29.75
CA GLY A 87 -7.45 -3.77 30.86
C GLY A 87 -8.41 -4.55 31.75
N SER A 88 -8.23 -5.87 31.81
CA SER A 88 -8.78 -6.69 32.88
C SER A 88 -7.82 -6.61 34.06
N GLU A 89 -8.16 -5.76 35.04
CA GLU A 89 -7.52 -5.74 36.35
C GLU A 89 -8.05 -6.95 37.15
N PRO A 90 -7.20 -7.88 37.63
CA PRO A 90 -7.65 -8.99 38.46
C PRO A 90 -7.79 -8.54 39.94
N PRO A 91 -8.55 -9.29 40.75
CA PRO A 91 -9.09 -8.85 42.05
C PRO A 91 -8.06 -8.68 43.17
#